data_AF-A0A9J6F7F1-F1
#
_entry.id   AF-A0A9J6F7F1-F1
#
_cell.length_a   1.000
_cell.length_b   1.000
_cell.length_c   1.000
_cell.angle_alpha   90.00
_cell.angle_beta   90.00
_cell.angle_gamma   90.00
#
_symmetry.space_group_name_H-M   'P 1'
#
loop_
_entity.id
_entity.type
_entity.pdbx_description
1 polymer ?
#
loop_
_entity_poly.entity_id
_entity_poly.type
_entity_poly.pdbx_seq_one_letter_code
_entity_poly.pdbx_strand_id
1 'polypeptide(L)'
;MRPFDVVCDDGFIKVADEIIAIGAKYGSVSAKTVIPHPTTVSRRISEVANELREALMPEIQSAMKDGRCSMTLDMWTDGYKKEAYITATVHYVSAKWELSSLVLFTSDFPPERKTGENIRKEVVRRCAKLGIDEGMLSNVVFVTDQGANIINALRPYARMNCSAQVLKTILRNTFDERYLTRELPELLELQKVKAVVTFLKQSGLASQLPHGVCQEVRTWWNSKLTMIKSVLTQYNEIESLLDSRGNLLLEDVNKALLMEVVDFVEPFKEASEKLEQDKVVTLPLVMMYYAKLKKHLTTAMTD
;
A
#
# COMPACT_ATOMS: atom_id res chain seq x y z
N MET A 1 23.54 -0.85 -7.55
CA MET A 1 23.75 -1.26 -6.13
C MET A 1 22.57 -2.11 -5.72
N ARG A 2 22.77 -3.20 -4.97
CA ARG A 2 21.64 -3.95 -4.38
C ARG A 2 21.14 -3.21 -3.13
N PRO A 3 19.84 -3.29 -2.80
CA PRO A 3 19.34 -2.82 -1.51
C PRO A 3 20.12 -3.47 -0.35
N PHE A 4 20.45 -2.72 0.70
CA PHE A 4 21.25 -3.24 1.82
C PHE A 4 20.51 -4.28 2.66
N ASP A 5 19.18 -4.20 2.69
CA ASP A 5 18.28 -5.12 3.36
C ASP A 5 18.23 -6.52 2.72
N VAL A 6 18.78 -6.70 1.51
CA VAL A 6 18.83 -8.01 0.84
C VAL A 6 19.52 -9.09 1.67
N VAL A 7 20.47 -8.72 2.54
CA VAL A 7 21.20 -9.69 3.40
C VAL A 7 20.37 -10.14 4.61
N CYS A 8 19.29 -9.44 4.91
CA CYS A 8 18.34 -9.79 5.97
C CYS A 8 17.14 -10.58 5.44
N ASP A 9 17.06 -10.82 4.13
CA ASP A 9 15.95 -11.55 3.52
C ASP A 9 16.03 -13.05 3.86
N ASP A 10 14.93 -13.61 4.36
CA ASP A 10 14.83 -15.04 4.71
C ASP A 10 15.13 -15.96 3.52
N GLY A 11 14.77 -15.54 2.30
CA GLY A 11 15.06 -16.28 1.07
C GLY A 11 16.56 -16.29 0.76
N PHE A 12 17.22 -15.15 0.90
CA PHE A 12 18.67 -15.04 0.77
C PHE A 12 19.40 -15.90 1.81
N ILE A 13 18.98 -15.86 3.07
CA ILE A 13 19.56 -16.66 4.15
C ILE A 13 19.44 -18.16 3.83
N LYS A 14 18.26 -18.64 3.40
CA LYS A 14 18.07 -20.04 3.00
C LYS A 14 18.98 -20.46 1.85
N VAL A 15 19.19 -19.59 0.87
CA VAL A 15 20.13 -19.85 -0.23
C VAL A 15 21.58 -19.91 0.28
N ALA A 16 21.96 -19.02 1.19
CA ALA A 16 23.28 -19.00 1.80
C ALA A 16 23.55 -20.28 2.61
N ASP A 17 22.59 -20.70 3.44
CA ASP A 17 22.67 -21.95 4.22
C ASP A 17 22.85 -23.17 3.31
N GLU A 18 22.11 -23.24 2.20
CA GLU A 18 22.24 -24.33 1.23
C GLU A 18 23.63 -24.34 0.57
N ILE A 19 24.18 -23.17 0.20
CA ILE A 19 25.54 -23.06 -0.35
C ILE A 19 26.58 -23.52 0.68
N ILE A 20 26.42 -23.16 1.96
CA ILE A 20 27.31 -23.60 3.05
C ILE A 20 27.21 -25.12 3.22
N ALA A 21 26.00 -25.70 3.19
CA ALA A 21 25.78 -27.14 3.31
C ALA A 21 26.45 -27.91 2.16
N ILE A 22 26.37 -27.40 0.93
CA ILE A 22 27.08 -27.95 -0.23
C ILE A 22 28.60 -27.92 0.00
N GLY A 23 29.14 -26.79 0.48
CA GLY A 23 30.56 -26.67 0.82
C GLY A 23 31.00 -27.63 1.93
N ALA A 24 30.18 -27.81 2.96
CA ALA A 24 30.45 -28.75 4.04
C ALA A 24 30.49 -30.21 3.54
N LYS A 25 29.63 -30.57 2.58
CA LYS A 25 29.53 -31.92 2.03
C LYS A 25 30.61 -32.25 1.00
N TYR A 26 30.97 -31.29 0.15
CA TYR A 26 31.84 -31.53 -1.01
C TYR A 26 33.20 -30.80 -0.94
N GLY A 27 33.47 -30.09 0.16
CA GLY A 27 34.68 -29.29 0.33
C GLY A 27 34.65 -28.01 -0.50
N SER A 28 35.83 -27.52 -0.88
CA SER A 28 35.97 -26.29 -1.68
C SER A 28 35.48 -26.49 -3.12
N VAL A 29 34.21 -26.16 -3.36
CA VAL A 29 33.59 -26.16 -4.70
C VAL A 29 33.49 -24.75 -5.28
N SER A 30 33.56 -24.64 -6.61
CA SER A 30 33.43 -23.35 -7.30
C SER A 30 31.98 -22.86 -7.24
N ALA A 31 31.76 -21.61 -6.80
CA ALA A 31 30.43 -21.02 -6.80
C ALA A 31 29.77 -21.00 -8.20
N LYS A 32 30.59 -20.90 -9.27
CA LYS A 32 30.11 -20.94 -10.67
C LYS A 32 29.46 -22.27 -11.05
N THR A 33 29.81 -23.37 -10.38
CA THR A 33 29.24 -24.70 -10.64
C THR A 33 28.02 -24.98 -9.76
N VAL A 34 27.81 -24.19 -8.70
CA VAL A 34 26.69 -24.33 -7.76
C VAL A 34 25.53 -23.42 -8.13
N ILE A 35 25.81 -22.16 -8.48
CA ILE A 35 24.77 -21.16 -8.75
C ILE A 35 24.19 -21.35 -10.15
N PRO A 36 22.86 -21.54 -10.29
CA PRO A 36 22.24 -21.75 -11.59
C PRO A 36 22.25 -20.47 -12.46
N HIS A 37 22.24 -20.67 -13.77
CA HIS A 37 22.08 -19.58 -14.73
C HIS A 37 20.71 -18.88 -14.54
N PRO A 38 20.60 -17.55 -14.75
CA PRO A 38 19.33 -16.82 -14.57
C PRO A 38 18.14 -17.40 -15.36
N THR A 39 18.38 -17.95 -16.55
CA THR A 39 17.32 -18.59 -17.35
C THR A 39 16.81 -19.88 -16.70
N THR A 40 17.66 -20.63 -16.02
CA THR A 40 17.26 -21.83 -15.25
C THR A 40 16.35 -21.42 -14.10
N VAL A 41 16.71 -20.36 -13.37
CA VAL A 41 15.88 -19.82 -12.28
C VAL A 41 14.53 -19.33 -12.82
N SER A 42 14.54 -18.54 -13.91
CA SER A 42 13.30 -18.03 -14.53
C SER A 42 12.35 -19.15 -14.97
N ARG A 43 12.87 -20.21 -15.61
CA ARG A 43 12.08 -21.37 -16.00
C ARG A 43 11.52 -22.09 -14.78
N ARG A 44 12.35 -22.34 -13.76
CA ARG A 44 11.90 -23.04 -12.54
C ARG A 44 10.84 -22.25 -11.77
N ILE A 45 10.95 -20.92 -11.71
CA ILE A 45 9.92 -20.06 -11.10
C ILE A 45 8.58 -20.25 -11.81
N SER A 46 8.59 -20.32 -13.14
CA SER A 46 7.35 -20.50 -13.92
C SER A 46 6.74 -21.87 -13.72
N GLU A 47 7.55 -22.93 -13.67
CA GLU A 47 7.12 -24.30 -13.34
C GLU A 47 6.48 -24.35 -11.94
N VAL A 48 7.19 -23.88 -10.91
CA VAL A 48 6.70 -23.88 -9.52
C VAL A 48 5.43 -23.03 -9.39
N ALA A 49 5.34 -21.88 -10.06
CA ALA A 49 4.13 -21.08 -10.05
C ALA A 49 2.93 -21.80 -10.69
N ASN A 50 3.15 -22.60 -11.74
CA ASN A 50 2.10 -23.40 -12.37
C ASN A 50 1.69 -24.57 -11.48
N GLU A 51 2.65 -25.31 -10.90
CA GLU A 51 2.40 -26.38 -9.93
C GLU A 51 1.54 -25.86 -8.75
N LEU A 52 1.87 -24.69 -8.20
CA LEU A 52 1.10 -24.05 -7.13
C LEU A 52 -0.30 -23.62 -7.57
N ARG A 53 -0.46 -23.10 -8.79
CA ARG A 53 -1.78 -22.73 -9.33
C ARG A 53 -2.66 -23.97 -9.48
N GLU A 54 -2.14 -25.03 -10.09
CA GLU A 54 -2.88 -26.28 -10.27
C GLU A 54 -3.30 -26.89 -8.92
N ALA A 55 -2.45 -26.79 -7.90
CA ALA A 55 -2.76 -27.27 -6.55
C ALA A 55 -3.84 -26.42 -5.84
N LEU A 56 -3.81 -25.08 -6.00
CA LEU A 56 -4.66 -24.16 -5.24
C LEU A 56 -6.00 -23.85 -5.92
N MET A 57 -6.08 -23.86 -7.25
CA MET A 57 -7.30 -23.42 -7.95
C MET A 57 -8.55 -24.24 -7.62
N PRO A 58 -8.50 -25.58 -7.45
CA PRO A 58 -9.68 -26.35 -7.07
C PRO A 58 -10.30 -25.86 -5.75
N GLU A 59 -9.47 -25.54 -4.76
CA GLU A 59 -9.94 -25.00 -3.47
C GLU A 59 -10.57 -23.61 -3.64
N ILE A 60 -9.91 -22.72 -4.39
CA ILE A 60 -10.40 -21.35 -4.64
C ILE A 60 -11.74 -21.40 -5.39
N GLN A 61 -11.85 -22.22 -6.43
CA GLN A 61 -13.09 -22.40 -7.20
C GLN A 61 -14.21 -22.98 -6.34
N SER A 62 -13.92 -23.92 -5.44
CA SER A 62 -14.89 -24.44 -4.48
C SER A 62 -15.37 -23.33 -3.54
N ALA A 63 -14.45 -22.54 -2.98
CA ALA A 63 -14.81 -21.43 -2.11
C ALA A 63 -15.63 -20.35 -2.85
N MET A 64 -15.36 -20.11 -4.14
CA MET A 64 -16.17 -19.21 -4.97
C MET A 64 -17.59 -19.76 -5.15
N LYS A 65 -17.75 -21.05 -5.46
CA LYS A 65 -19.07 -21.68 -5.62
C LYS A 65 -19.90 -21.62 -4.33
N ASP A 66 -19.25 -21.74 -3.19
CA ASP A 66 -19.90 -21.71 -1.87
C ASP A 66 -20.14 -20.28 -1.34
N GLY A 67 -19.81 -19.24 -2.12
CA GLY A 67 -19.96 -17.84 -1.70
C GLY A 67 -19.01 -17.41 -0.57
N ARG A 68 -17.88 -18.10 -0.41
CA ARG A 68 -16.85 -17.84 0.62
C ARG A 68 -15.66 -17.04 0.08
N CYS A 69 -15.84 -16.32 -1.03
CA CYS A 69 -14.79 -15.56 -1.70
C CYS A 69 -15.12 -14.08 -1.87
N SER A 70 -14.07 -13.28 -1.79
CA SER A 70 -14.06 -11.88 -2.22
C SER A 70 -12.80 -11.61 -3.03
N MET A 71 -12.81 -10.54 -3.82
CA MET A 71 -11.65 -10.11 -4.59
C MET A 71 -11.42 -8.62 -4.42
N THR A 72 -10.21 -8.24 -4.03
CA THR A 72 -9.79 -6.84 -4.09
C THR A 72 -9.15 -6.57 -5.44
N LEU A 73 -9.60 -5.50 -6.10
CA LEU A 73 -8.98 -5.00 -7.34
C LEU A 73 -8.34 -3.65 -7.07
N ASP A 74 -7.07 -3.54 -7.43
CA ASP A 74 -6.33 -2.28 -7.40
C ASP A 74 -5.75 -1.96 -8.78
N MET A 75 -5.80 -0.69 -9.13
CA MET A 75 -5.33 -0.16 -10.41
C MET A 75 -4.55 1.12 -10.17
N TRP A 76 -3.33 1.16 -10.71
CA TRP A 76 -2.49 2.35 -10.63
C TRP A 76 -1.83 2.64 -11.98
N THR A 77 -1.24 3.82 -12.08
CA THR A 77 -0.42 4.21 -13.23
C THR A 77 0.92 4.66 -12.70
N ASP A 78 1.97 3.98 -13.14
CA ASP A 78 3.34 4.38 -12.84
C ASP A 78 3.62 5.70 -13.56
N GLY A 79 3.86 6.75 -12.76
CA GLY A 79 4.09 8.09 -13.28
C GLY A 79 5.40 8.24 -14.04
N TYR A 80 6.38 7.36 -13.83
CA TYR A 80 7.68 7.36 -14.48
C TYR A 80 7.63 6.56 -15.78
N LYS A 81 7.18 5.31 -15.72
CA LYS A 81 7.05 4.43 -16.89
C LYS A 81 5.88 4.78 -17.80
N LYS A 82 4.91 5.56 -17.30
CA LYS A 82 3.63 5.85 -17.95
C LYS A 82 2.81 4.59 -18.27
N GLU A 83 3.08 3.50 -17.56
CA GLU A 83 2.37 2.24 -17.70
C GLU A 83 1.27 2.12 -16.64
N ALA A 84 0.15 1.55 -17.06
CA ALA A 84 -0.94 1.24 -16.16
C ALA A 84 -0.87 -0.22 -15.73
N TYR A 85 -1.30 -0.50 -14.51
CA TYR A 85 -1.30 -1.85 -13.96
C TYR A 85 -2.66 -2.15 -13.34
N ILE A 86 -2.98 -3.43 -13.28
CA ILE A 86 -4.12 -3.98 -12.57
C ILE A 86 -3.67 -5.20 -11.78
N THR A 87 -4.11 -5.31 -10.54
CA THR A 87 -3.91 -6.48 -9.70
C THR A 87 -5.25 -6.98 -9.18
N ALA A 88 -5.35 -8.30 -9.05
CA ALA A 88 -6.45 -8.96 -8.38
C ALA A 88 -5.91 -9.87 -7.29
N THR A 89 -6.39 -9.66 -6.07
CA THR A 89 -6.10 -10.54 -4.94
C THR A 89 -7.40 -11.20 -4.52
N VAL A 90 -7.42 -12.53 -4.48
CA VAL A 90 -8.55 -13.29 -3.94
C VAL A 90 -8.37 -13.48 -2.45
N HIS A 91 -9.46 -13.31 -1.72
CA HIS A 91 -9.55 -13.57 -0.29
C HIS A 91 -10.65 -14.58 -0.09
N TYR A 92 -10.31 -15.73 0.51
CA TYR A 92 -11.26 -16.81 0.71
C TYR A 92 -11.07 -17.48 2.05
N VAL A 93 -12.14 -18.05 2.59
CA VAL A 93 -12.07 -18.92 3.76
C VAL A 93 -11.93 -20.35 3.27
N SER A 94 -10.90 -21.08 3.70
CA SER A 94 -10.67 -22.48 3.32
C SER A 94 -11.73 -23.41 3.93
N ALA A 95 -11.73 -24.69 3.53
CA ALA A 95 -12.58 -25.70 4.17
C ALA A 95 -12.25 -25.92 5.66
N LYS A 96 -11.06 -25.51 6.10
CA LYS A 96 -10.60 -25.53 7.50
C LYS A 96 -10.94 -24.26 8.26
N TRP A 97 -11.72 -23.36 7.67
CA TRP A 97 -12.05 -22.04 8.25
C TRP A 97 -10.86 -21.11 8.44
N GLU A 98 -9.84 -21.23 7.58
CA GLU A 98 -8.67 -20.36 7.59
C GLU A 98 -8.79 -19.30 6.50
N LEU A 99 -8.58 -18.03 6.85
CA LEU A 99 -8.55 -16.93 5.88
C LEU A 99 -7.26 -17.00 5.07
N SER A 100 -7.41 -17.10 3.75
CA SER A 100 -6.32 -17.06 2.79
C SER A 100 -6.45 -15.83 1.90
N SER A 101 -5.30 -15.22 1.60
CA SER A 101 -5.21 -14.07 0.71
C SER A 101 -4.06 -14.28 -0.28
N LEU A 102 -4.40 -14.35 -1.57
CA LEU A 102 -3.50 -14.72 -2.65
C LEU A 102 -3.65 -13.76 -3.83
N VAL A 103 -2.52 -13.22 -4.31
CA VAL A 103 -2.50 -12.45 -5.55
C VAL A 103 -2.70 -13.41 -6.73
N LEU A 104 -3.83 -13.28 -7.42
CA LEU A 104 -4.13 -14.07 -8.62
C LEU A 104 -3.29 -13.61 -9.80
N PHE A 105 -3.23 -12.29 -10.00
CA PHE A 105 -2.39 -11.67 -11.01
C PHE A 105 -2.06 -10.24 -10.65
N THR A 106 -0.89 -9.81 -11.11
CA THR A 106 -0.53 -8.40 -11.30
C THR A 106 -0.01 -8.28 -12.71
N SER A 107 -0.63 -7.42 -13.52
CA SER A 107 -0.24 -7.26 -14.91
C SER A 107 -0.33 -5.81 -15.35
N ASP A 108 0.42 -5.49 -16.39
CA ASP A 108 0.15 -4.31 -17.20
C ASP A 108 -1.30 -4.32 -17.68
N PHE A 109 -1.94 -3.15 -17.61
CA PHE A 109 -3.22 -2.91 -18.25
C PHE A 109 -2.94 -2.64 -19.74
N PRO A 110 -3.69 -3.25 -20.67
CA PRO A 110 -3.47 -3.04 -22.10
C PRO A 110 -3.44 -1.56 -22.49
N PRO A 111 -2.75 -1.16 -23.57
CA PRO A 111 -2.64 0.22 -24.03
C PRO A 111 -3.95 0.71 -24.68
N GLU A 112 -5.05 0.64 -23.94
CA GLU A 112 -6.39 1.05 -24.32
C GLU A 112 -6.99 2.00 -23.27
N ARG A 113 -8.10 2.65 -23.62
CA ARG A 113 -8.80 3.53 -22.68
C ARG A 113 -9.34 2.70 -21.51
N LYS A 114 -9.14 3.18 -20.28
CA LYS A 114 -9.63 2.54 -19.05
C LYS A 114 -11.13 2.77 -18.82
N THR A 115 -11.95 2.50 -19.83
CA THR A 115 -13.41 2.54 -19.70
C THR A 115 -13.87 1.37 -18.81
N GLY A 116 -15.08 1.45 -18.25
CA GLY A 116 -15.62 0.35 -17.45
C GLY A 116 -15.69 -0.96 -18.23
N GLU A 117 -16.05 -0.91 -19.51
CA GLU A 117 -16.10 -2.08 -20.40
C GLU A 117 -14.72 -2.74 -20.56
N ASN A 118 -13.68 -1.95 -20.87
CA ASN A 118 -12.33 -2.47 -21.06
C ASN A 118 -11.75 -3.04 -19.75
N ILE A 119 -12.04 -2.40 -18.61
CA ILE A 119 -11.65 -2.91 -17.30
C ILE A 119 -12.32 -4.27 -17.02
N ARG A 120 -13.65 -4.39 -17.24
CA ARG A 120 -14.36 -5.66 -17.04
C ARG A 120 -13.78 -6.75 -17.92
N LYS A 121 -13.61 -6.45 -19.22
CA LYS A 121 -13.03 -7.37 -20.19
C LYS A 121 -11.66 -7.87 -19.75
N GLU A 122 -10.80 -6.99 -19.25
CA GLU A 122 -9.47 -7.37 -18.78
C GLU A 122 -9.51 -8.24 -17.53
N VAL A 123 -10.33 -7.89 -16.53
CA VAL A 123 -10.52 -8.71 -15.32
C VAL A 123 -11.02 -10.12 -15.68
N VAL A 124 -12.10 -10.21 -16.47
CA VAL A 124 -12.67 -11.50 -16.91
C VAL A 124 -11.64 -12.30 -17.70
N ARG A 125 -10.93 -11.67 -18.65
CA ARG A 125 -9.89 -12.35 -19.45
C ARG A 125 -8.78 -12.92 -18.58
N ARG A 126 -8.32 -12.20 -17.56
CA ARG A 126 -7.24 -12.65 -16.67
C ARG A 126 -7.72 -13.76 -15.73
N CYS A 127 -8.93 -13.65 -15.18
CA CYS A 127 -9.55 -14.71 -14.40
C CYS A 127 -9.76 -15.99 -15.22
N ALA A 128 -10.22 -15.87 -16.47
CA ALA A 128 -10.42 -17.02 -17.35
C ALA A 128 -9.12 -17.80 -17.63
N LYS A 129 -7.97 -17.09 -17.73
CA LYS A 129 -6.64 -17.75 -17.86
C LYS A 129 -6.25 -18.58 -16.63
N LEU A 130 -6.88 -18.33 -15.49
CA LEU A 130 -6.70 -19.08 -14.25
C LEU A 130 -7.80 -20.15 -14.06
N GLY A 131 -8.64 -20.38 -15.07
CA GLY A 131 -9.77 -21.31 -14.98
C GLY A 131 -10.97 -20.76 -14.19
N ILE A 132 -11.04 -19.45 -13.95
CA ILE A 132 -12.18 -18.81 -13.29
C ILE A 132 -13.06 -18.19 -14.38
N ASP A 133 -14.17 -18.85 -14.71
CA ASP A 133 -15.14 -18.32 -15.66
C ASP A 133 -15.97 -17.17 -15.07
N GLU A 134 -16.63 -16.40 -15.94
CA GLU A 134 -17.42 -15.24 -15.56
C GLU A 134 -18.64 -15.60 -14.67
N GLY A 135 -19.18 -16.81 -14.81
CA GLY A 135 -20.26 -17.30 -13.95
C GLY A 135 -19.80 -17.43 -12.50
N MET A 136 -18.59 -17.94 -12.26
CA MET A 136 -18.01 -18.03 -10.91
C MET A 136 -17.82 -16.64 -10.27
N LEU A 137 -17.48 -15.61 -11.06
CA LEU A 137 -17.31 -14.24 -10.56
C LEU A 137 -18.60 -13.64 -9.98
N SER A 138 -19.77 -14.17 -10.37
CA SER A 138 -21.06 -13.72 -9.82
C SER A 138 -21.23 -14.08 -8.33
N ASN A 139 -20.47 -15.07 -7.84
CA ASN A 139 -20.45 -15.45 -6.42
C ASN A 139 -19.33 -14.76 -5.62
N VAL A 140 -18.62 -13.81 -6.24
CA VAL A 140 -17.51 -13.09 -5.61
C VAL A 140 -17.95 -11.67 -5.27
N VAL A 141 -17.65 -11.23 -4.05
CA VAL A 141 -17.78 -9.81 -3.69
C VAL A 141 -16.50 -9.07 -4.04
N PHE A 142 -16.59 -8.11 -4.95
CA PHE A 142 -15.46 -7.26 -5.30
C PHE A 142 -15.30 -6.09 -4.33
N VAL A 143 -14.07 -5.76 -3.96
CA VAL A 143 -13.73 -4.59 -3.14
C VAL A 143 -12.79 -3.70 -3.91
N THR A 144 -13.21 -2.46 -4.19
CA THR A 144 -12.47 -1.52 -5.04
C THR A 144 -12.51 -0.10 -4.50
N ASP A 145 -11.67 0.78 -5.03
CA ASP A 145 -11.86 2.22 -4.87
C ASP A 145 -13.19 2.72 -5.48
N GLN A 146 -13.44 4.02 -5.31
CA GLN A 146 -14.63 4.71 -5.79
C GLN A 146 -14.48 5.31 -7.20
N GLY A 147 -13.49 4.86 -7.98
CA GLY A 147 -13.26 5.31 -9.35
C GLY A 147 -14.46 4.98 -10.24
N ALA A 148 -14.98 5.97 -10.95
CA ALA A 148 -16.20 5.81 -11.75
C ALA A 148 -16.09 4.66 -12.77
N ASN A 149 -14.92 4.46 -13.37
CA ASN A 149 -14.72 3.41 -14.38
C ASN A 149 -14.70 2.00 -13.75
N ILE A 150 -14.04 1.79 -12.60
CA ILE A 150 -14.04 0.47 -11.94
C ILE A 150 -15.42 0.15 -11.36
N ILE A 151 -16.15 1.15 -10.83
CA ILE A 151 -17.56 1.00 -10.42
C ILE A 151 -18.41 0.54 -11.61
N ASN A 152 -18.26 1.19 -12.77
CA ASN A 152 -19.01 0.84 -13.97
C ASN A 152 -18.63 -0.54 -14.51
N ALA A 153 -17.35 -0.92 -14.44
CA ALA A 153 -16.86 -2.24 -14.86
C ALA A 153 -17.52 -3.38 -14.08
N LEU A 154 -17.66 -3.20 -12.77
CA LEU A 154 -18.10 -4.25 -11.85
C LEU A 154 -19.59 -4.19 -11.52
N ARG A 155 -20.36 -3.33 -12.20
CA ARG A 155 -21.81 -3.21 -12.03
C ARG A 155 -22.57 -4.55 -12.12
N PRO A 156 -22.16 -5.52 -12.97
CA PRO A 156 -22.80 -6.84 -13.01
C PRO A 156 -22.57 -7.72 -11.77
N TYR A 157 -21.59 -7.39 -10.91
CA TYR A 157 -21.19 -8.22 -9.76
C TYR A 157 -21.49 -7.53 -8.43
N ALA A 158 -21.48 -8.30 -7.34
CA ALA A 158 -21.51 -7.73 -5.99
C ALA A 158 -20.24 -6.91 -5.74
N ARG A 159 -20.38 -5.67 -5.26
CA ARG A 159 -19.25 -4.76 -5.04
C ARG A 159 -19.39 -3.93 -3.77
N MET A 160 -18.30 -3.80 -3.02
CA MET A 160 -18.15 -2.92 -1.87
C MET A 160 -17.07 -1.86 -2.11
N ASN A 161 -17.20 -0.72 -1.41
CA ASN A 161 -16.17 0.30 -1.41
C ASN A 161 -15.02 -0.10 -0.48
N CYS A 162 -13.80 0.18 -0.90
CA CYS A 162 -12.62 0.12 -0.06
C CYS A 162 -12.72 1.21 1.03
N SER A 163 -12.93 0.79 2.27
CA SER A 163 -13.08 1.71 3.41
C SER A 163 -11.80 2.50 3.68
N ALA A 164 -10.63 1.88 3.52
CA ALA A 164 -9.35 2.58 3.63
C ALA A 164 -9.22 3.71 2.59
N GLN A 165 -9.67 3.47 1.34
CA GLN A 165 -9.67 4.50 0.30
C GLN A 165 -10.69 5.62 0.58
N VAL A 166 -11.82 5.31 1.20
CA VAL A 166 -12.79 6.32 1.66
C VAL A 166 -12.15 7.23 2.71
N LEU A 167 -11.49 6.66 3.73
CA LEU A 167 -10.76 7.43 4.75
C LEU A 167 -9.67 8.31 4.13
N LYS A 168 -8.88 7.75 3.19
CA LYS A 168 -7.88 8.51 2.44
C LYS A 168 -8.50 9.68 1.68
N THR A 169 -9.66 9.49 1.06
CA THR A 169 -10.36 10.52 0.30
C THR A 169 -10.89 11.63 1.21
N ILE A 170 -11.42 11.28 2.39
CA ILE A 170 -11.85 12.26 3.41
C ILE A 170 -10.67 13.16 3.78
N LEU A 171 -9.55 12.59 4.23
CA LEU A 171 -8.39 13.36 4.65
C LEU A 171 -7.82 14.22 3.51
N ARG A 172 -7.71 13.65 2.30
CA ARG A 172 -7.25 14.42 1.13
C ARG A 172 -8.13 15.65 0.87
N ASN A 173 -9.45 15.50 0.98
CA ASN A 173 -10.37 16.61 0.73
C ASN A 173 -10.36 17.63 1.88
N THR A 174 -10.29 17.18 3.14
CA THR A 174 -10.19 18.05 4.32
C THR A 174 -8.93 18.90 4.31
N PHE A 175 -7.82 18.34 3.85
CA PHE A 175 -6.53 19.04 3.81
C PHE A 175 -6.14 19.51 2.41
N ASP A 176 -7.10 19.58 1.49
CA ASP A 176 -6.91 20.23 0.19
C ASP A 176 -6.69 21.73 0.42
N GLU A 177 -5.75 22.33 -0.32
CA GLU A 177 -5.37 23.73 -0.15
C GLU A 177 -6.56 24.69 -0.28
N ARG A 178 -7.50 24.42 -1.20
CA ARG A 178 -8.67 25.27 -1.40
C ARG A 178 -9.65 25.17 -0.24
N TYR A 179 -9.81 23.96 0.32
CA TYR A 179 -10.64 23.75 1.49
C TYR A 179 -10.04 24.44 2.72
N LEU A 180 -8.74 24.21 2.98
CA LEU A 180 -8.04 24.84 4.10
C LEU A 180 -8.08 26.37 4.01
N THR A 181 -7.80 26.95 2.84
CA THR A 181 -7.86 28.41 2.67
C THR A 181 -9.22 29.01 3.02
N ARG A 182 -10.29 28.26 2.80
CA ARG A 182 -11.66 28.73 3.02
C ARG A 182 -12.16 28.47 4.45
N GLU A 183 -11.84 27.31 5.01
CA GLU A 183 -12.46 26.82 6.26
C GLU A 183 -11.50 26.83 7.45
N LEU A 184 -10.20 26.60 7.23
CA LEU A 184 -9.18 26.37 8.26
C LEU A 184 -7.80 26.95 7.83
N PRO A 185 -7.70 28.27 7.58
CA PRO A 185 -6.50 28.89 7.02
C PRO A 185 -5.25 28.72 7.89
N GLU A 186 -5.41 28.58 9.21
CA GLU A 186 -4.35 28.28 10.17
C GLU A 186 -3.62 26.96 9.85
N LEU A 187 -4.29 25.99 9.23
CA LEU A 187 -3.69 24.71 8.85
C LEU A 187 -2.88 24.78 7.54
N LEU A 188 -2.86 25.92 6.85
CA LEU A 188 -2.01 26.09 5.66
C LEU A 188 -0.52 26.02 6.01
N GLU A 189 -0.13 26.27 7.27
CA GLU A 189 1.24 26.12 7.74
C GLU A 189 1.78 24.69 7.61
N LEU A 190 0.91 23.68 7.54
CA LEU A 190 1.28 22.29 7.26
C LEU A 190 2.02 22.15 5.91
N GLN A 191 1.82 23.08 4.97
CA GLN A 191 2.55 23.11 3.70
C GLN A 191 3.99 23.63 3.87
N LYS A 192 4.28 24.47 4.88
CA LYS A 192 5.64 24.95 5.20
C LYS A 192 6.56 23.78 5.58
N VAL A 193 6.04 22.80 6.32
CA VAL A 193 6.78 21.58 6.69
C VAL A 193 7.33 20.84 5.47
N LYS A 194 6.57 20.79 4.38
CA LYS A 194 7.01 20.19 3.12
C LYS A 194 8.18 20.96 2.50
N ALA A 195 8.15 22.29 2.56
CA ALA A 195 9.23 23.14 2.08
C ALA A 195 10.53 22.91 2.87
N VAL A 196 10.42 22.81 4.21
CA VAL A 196 11.54 22.45 5.10
C VAL A 196 12.17 21.12 4.69
N VAL A 197 11.37 20.06 4.59
CA VAL A 197 11.88 18.73 4.22
C VAL A 197 12.48 18.72 2.82
N THR A 198 11.88 19.43 1.87
CA THR A 198 12.40 19.54 0.50
C THR A 198 13.76 20.22 0.50
N PHE A 199 13.91 21.34 1.22
CA PHE A 199 15.17 22.04 1.38
C PHE A 199 16.24 21.16 2.01
N LEU A 200 15.93 20.47 3.12
CA LEU A 200 16.88 19.58 3.81
C LEU A 200 17.40 18.47 2.88
N LYS A 201 16.54 17.90 2.03
CA LYS A 201 16.94 16.88 1.07
C LYS A 201 17.76 17.43 -0.08
N GLN A 202 17.36 18.57 -0.66
CA GLN A 202 18.05 19.18 -1.80
C GLN A 202 19.42 19.75 -1.44
N SER A 203 19.57 20.27 -0.22
CA SER A 203 20.83 20.81 0.30
C SER A 203 21.77 19.74 0.86
N GLY A 204 21.34 18.47 0.94
CA GLY A 204 22.10 17.39 1.56
C GLY A 204 22.16 17.45 3.10
N LEU A 205 21.54 18.46 3.72
CA LEU A 205 21.50 18.65 5.17
C LEU A 205 20.76 17.52 5.90
N ALA A 206 19.83 16.84 5.22
CA ALA A 206 19.14 15.66 5.77
C ALA A 206 20.10 14.56 6.27
N SER A 207 21.32 14.47 5.73
CA SER A 207 22.33 13.50 6.15
C SER A 207 23.04 13.84 7.46
N GLN A 208 22.92 15.09 7.93
CA GLN A 208 23.53 15.60 9.16
C GLN A 208 22.59 15.46 10.37
N LEU A 209 21.35 15.04 10.13
CA LEU A 209 20.34 14.86 11.16
C LEU A 209 20.46 13.47 11.81
N PRO A 210 20.09 13.32 13.10
CA PRO A 210 20.13 12.04 13.80
C PRO A 210 19.15 11.01 13.21
N HIS A 211 18.05 11.48 12.63
CA HIS A 211 17.03 10.65 12.01
C HIS A 211 16.71 11.10 10.58
N GLY A 212 16.33 10.16 9.73
CA GLY A 212 15.93 10.46 8.36
C GLY A 212 14.63 11.27 8.30
N VAL A 213 14.62 12.34 7.49
CA VAL A 213 13.39 13.08 7.18
C VAL A 213 12.58 12.40 6.07
N CYS A 214 11.29 12.22 6.31
CA CYS A 214 10.38 11.57 5.36
C CYS A 214 9.78 12.60 4.42
N GLN A 215 9.71 12.30 3.12
CA GLN A 215 9.04 13.19 2.15
C GLN A 215 7.62 12.69 1.89
N GLU A 216 6.68 13.62 1.80
CA GLU A 216 5.31 13.33 1.43
C GLU A 216 5.22 12.70 0.03
N VAL A 217 4.47 11.61 -0.07
CA VAL A 217 4.00 11.01 -1.33
C VAL A 217 2.54 11.43 -1.51
N ARG A 218 2.28 12.26 -2.53
CA ARG A 218 0.97 12.92 -2.77
C ARG A 218 -0.22 11.96 -2.77
N THR A 219 -0.02 10.69 -3.13
CA THR A 219 -1.10 9.69 -3.22
C THR A 219 -1.53 9.14 -1.86
N TRP A 220 -0.84 9.45 -0.77
CA TRP A 220 -1.11 8.86 0.54
C TRP A 220 -0.97 9.87 1.68
N TRP A 221 -2.09 10.27 2.29
CA TRP A 221 -2.10 11.20 3.42
C TRP A 221 -1.25 10.74 4.62
N ASN A 222 -1.19 9.43 4.91
CA ASN A 222 -0.32 8.92 5.97
C ASN A 222 1.15 9.31 5.74
N SER A 223 1.60 9.50 4.50
CA SER A 223 2.96 10.00 4.24
C SER A 223 3.15 11.46 4.67
N LYS A 224 2.11 12.30 4.61
CA LYS A 224 2.15 13.67 5.15
C LYS A 224 2.21 13.64 6.67
N LEU A 225 1.44 12.77 7.32
CA LEU A 225 1.53 12.57 8.77
C LEU A 225 2.93 12.07 9.19
N THR A 226 3.48 11.09 8.47
CA THR A 226 4.85 10.59 8.70
C THR A 226 5.90 11.67 8.46
N MET A 227 5.74 12.52 7.44
CA MET A 227 6.62 13.68 7.21
C MET A 227 6.60 14.64 8.41
N ILE A 228 5.41 15.04 8.88
CA ILE A 228 5.26 15.94 10.02
C ILE A 228 5.89 15.33 11.28
N LYS A 229 5.60 14.05 11.57
CA LYS A 229 6.24 13.32 12.68
C LYS A 229 7.77 13.30 12.56
N SER A 230 8.31 13.04 11.37
CA SER A 230 9.77 13.01 11.15
C SER A 230 10.47 14.35 11.39
N VAL A 231 9.74 15.47 11.25
CA VAL A 231 10.22 16.80 11.62
C VAL A 231 10.07 17.02 13.12
N LEU A 232 8.90 16.71 13.70
CA LEU A 232 8.63 16.89 15.14
C LEU A 232 9.60 16.10 16.04
N THR A 233 9.97 14.88 15.66
CA THR A 233 10.88 14.02 16.44
C THR A 233 12.27 14.64 16.64
N GLN A 234 12.70 15.54 15.75
CA GLN A 234 14.02 16.16 15.74
C GLN A 234 13.92 17.66 15.40
N TYR A 235 12.88 18.31 15.93
CA TYR A 235 12.53 19.67 15.57
C TYR A 235 13.68 20.66 15.90
N ASN A 236 14.25 20.53 17.09
CA ASN A 236 15.28 21.45 17.59
C ASN A 236 16.60 21.29 16.83
N GLU A 237 16.93 20.06 16.42
CA GLU A 237 18.10 19.76 15.59
C GLU A 237 17.93 20.34 14.18
N ILE A 238 16.73 20.24 13.61
CA ILE A 238 16.41 20.87 12.32
C ILE A 238 16.49 22.40 12.45
N GLU A 239 15.92 22.98 13.50
CA GLU A 239 15.97 24.42 13.78
C GLU A 239 17.41 24.93 13.85
N SER A 240 18.23 24.34 14.72
CA SER A 240 19.64 24.72 14.88
C SER A 240 20.44 24.56 13.57
N LEU A 241 20.14 23.51 12.80
CA LEU A 241 20.80 23.28 11.52
C LEU A 241 20.42 24.34 10.48
N LEU A 242 19.15 24.73 10.42
CA LEU A 242 18.68 25.78 9.51
C LEU A 242 19.23 27.16 9.92
N ASP A 243 19.22 27.47 11.22
CA ASP A 243 19.78 28.71 11.77
C ASP A 243 21.28 28.85 11.47
N SER A 244 22.04 27.75 11.58
CA SER A 244 23.47 27.72 11.23
C SER A 244 23.75 28.07 9.75
N ARG A 245 22.71 28.02 8.90
CA ARG A 245 22.75 28.34 7.48
C ARG A 245 22.01 29.66 7.16
N GLY A 246 21.58 30.40 8.18
CA GLY A 246 20.81 31.64 8.01
C GLY A 246 19.45 31.41 7.34
N ASN A 247 18.83 30.24 7.57
CA ASN A 247 17.58 29.85 6.96
C ASN A 247 16.47 29.80 8.02
N LEU A 248 15.43 30.61 7.84
CA LEU A 248 14.34 30.79 8.81
C LEU A 248 13.07 29.98 8.47
N LEU A 249 13.18 28.97 7.61
CA LEU A 249 12.01 28.21 7.11
C LEU A 249 11.17 27.53 8.21
N LEU A 250 11.75 27.29 9.40
CA LEU A 250 11.07 26.66 10.52
C LEU A 250 10.55 27.66 11.57
N GLU A 251 11.05 28.90 11.57
CA GLU A 251 10.72 29.94 12.58
C GLU A 251 9.20 30.25 12.58
N ASP A 252 8.61 30.31 11.39
CA ASP A 252 7.18 30.56 11.22
C ASP A 252 6.30 29.28 11.31
N VAL A 253 6.83 28.16 11.82
CA VAL A 253 6.08 26.90 11.90
C VAL A 253 5.61 26.66 13.33
N ASN A 254 4.29 26.77 13.56
CA ASN A 254 3.72 26.51 14.88
C ASN A 254 3.83 25.02 15.27
N LYS A 255 4.83 24.70 16.10
CA LYS A 255 5.09 23.33 16.60
C LYS A 255 3.90 22.74 17.37
N ALA A 256 3.20 23.54 18.18
CA ALA A 256 2.05 23.08 18.94
C ALA A 256 0.89 22.67 18.01
N LEU A 257 0.62 23.48 16.97
CA LEU A 257 -0.38 23.15 15.96
C LEU A 257 -0.04 21.86 15.20
N LEU A 258 1.25 21.65 14.86
CA LEU A 258 1.68 20.40 14.23
C LEU A 258 1.41 19.18 15.12
N MET A 259 1.67 19.29 16.43
CA MET A 259 1.39 18.23 17.39
C MET A 259 -0.11 17.96 17.50
N GLU A 260 -0.93 19.00 17.61
CA GLU A 260 -2.40 18.86 17.66
C GLU A 260 -2.97 18.19 16.40
N VAL A 261 -2.49 18.58 15.21
CA VAL A 261 -2.90 17.95 13.95
C VAL A 261 -2.48 16.48 13.91
N VAL A 262 -1.28 16.16 14.38
CA VAL A 262 -0.80 14.77 14.44
C VAL A 262 -1.71 13.94 15.33
N ASP A 263 -1.97 14.41 16.54
CA ASP A 263 -2.81 13.71 17.52
C ASP A 263 -4.25 13.56 17.01
N PHE A 264 -4.79 14.59 16.35
CA PHE A 264 -6.12 14.56 15.76
C PHE A 264 -6.24 13.57 14.60
N VAL A 265 -5.22 13.44 13.76
CA VAL A 265 -5.25 12.57 12.57
C VAL A 265 -4.87 11.12 12.90
N GLU A 266 -4.16 10.86 13.99
CA GLU A 266 -3.65 9.52 14.35
C GLU A 266 -4.72 8.42 14.33
N PRO A 267 -5.94 8.62 14.87
CA PRO A 267 -6.99 7.60 14.80
C PRO A 267 -7.38 7.20 13.37
N PHE A 268 -7.27 8.12 12.41
CA PHE A 268 -7.54 7.82 10.99
C PHE A 268 -6.42 7.00 10.35
N LYS A 269 -5.16 7.27 10.72
CA LYS A 269 -4.02 6.45 10.30
C LYS A 269 -4.17 5.03 10.84
N GLU A 270 -4.43 4.88 12.14
CA GLU A 270 -4.68 3.59 12.78
C GLU A 270 -5.81 2.82 12.07
N ALA A 271 -6.94 3.48 11.83
CA ALA A 271 -8.07 2.89 11.12
C ALA A 271 -7.67 2.42 9.71
N SER A 272 -6.95 3.25 8.93
CA SER A 272 -6.49 2.86 7.60
C SER A 272 -5.56 1.64 7.63
N GLU A 273 -4.56 1.62 8.50
CA GLU A 273 -3.58 0.53 8.62
C GLU A 273 -4.23 -0.79 9.06
N LYS A 274 -5.28 -0.71 9.90
CA LYS A 274 -6.02 -1.88 10.38
C LYS A 274 -7.00 -2.41 9.34
N LEU A 275 -7.61 -1.54 8.54
CA LEU A 275 -8.55 -1.93 7.48
C LEU A 275 -7.85 -2.43 6.20
N GLU A 276 -6.56 -2.15 6.03
CA GLU A 276 -5.75 -2.62 4.89
C GLU A 276 -5.14 -4.01 5.10
N GLN A 277 -5.30 -4.62 6.28
CA GLN A 277 -4.76 -5.95 6.54
C GLN A 277 -5.52 -7.03 5.76
N ASP A 278 -4.79 -8.02 5.26
CA ASP A 278 -5.30 -9.10 4.41
C ASP A 278 -5.10 -10.50 5.02
N LYS A 279 -4.34 -10.61 6.11
CA LYS A 279 -4.11 -11.88 6.84
C LYS A 279 -5.02 -12.07 8.05
N VAL A 280 -5.89 -11.09 8.32
CA VAL A 280 -6.86 -11.12 9.41
C VAL A 280 -8.20 -10.60 8.94
N VAL A 281 -9.27 -10.92 9.66
CA VAL A 281 -10.63 -10.47 9.33
C VAL A 281 -10.77 -8.97 9.64
N THR A 282 -10.99 -8.15 8.61
CA THR A 282 -11.07 -6.68 8.75
C THR A 282 -12.48 -6.11 8.56
N LEU A 283 -13.38 -6.80 7.86
CA LEU A 283 -14.71 -6.26 7.52
C LEU A 283 -15.54 -5.81 8.74
N PRO A 284 -15.61 -6.57 9.85
CA PRO A 284 -16.30 -6.12 11.07
C PRO A 284 -15.67 -4.86 11.69
N LEU A 285 -14.36 -4.67 11.51
CA LEU A 285 -13.64 -3.51 12.03
C LEU A 285 -14.09 -2.21 11.34
N VAL A 286 -14.65 -2.26 10.13
CA VAL A 286 -15.16 -1.08 9.43
C VAL A 286 -16.18 -0.34 10.29
N MET A 287 -17.15 -1.07 10.86
CA MET A 287 -18.17 -0.48 11.73
C MET A 287 -17.59 0.02 13.06
N MET A 288 -16.62 -0.72 13.62
CA MET A 288 -15.94 -0.31 14.84
C MET A 288 -15.17 1.01 14.65
N TYR A 289 -14.37 1.11 13.58
CA TYR A 289 -13.63 2.32 13.26
C TYR A 289 -14.54 3.47 12.85
N TYR A 290 -15.65 3.19 12.15
CA TYR A 290 -16.66 4.21 11.89
C TYR A 290 -17.19 4.83 13.19
N ALA A 291 -17.58 3.99 14.17
CA ALA A 291 -18.05 4.49 15.46
C ALA A 291 -16.96 5.22 16.25
N LYS A 292 -15.72 4.67 16.27
CA LYS A 292 -14.55 5.29 16.92
C LYS A 292 -14.26 6.68 16.34
N LEU A 293 -14.17 6.78 15.01
CA LEU A 293 -13.88 8.04 14.32
C LEU A 293 -15.04 9.03 14.45
N LYS A 294 -16.30 8.57 14.40
CA LYS A 294 -17.45 9.44 14.63
C LYS A 294 -17.43 10.05 16.04
N LYS A 295 -17.09 9.27 17.06
CA LYS A 295 -16.89 9.76 18.44
C LYS A 295 -15.69 10.70 18.55
N HIS A 296 -14.60 10.41 17.82
CA HIS A 296 -13.44 11.30 17.78
C HIS A 296 -13.77 12.67 17.18
N LEU A 297 -14.69 12.69 16.20
CA LEU A 297 -15.14 13.91 15.53
C LEU A 297 -16.24 14.67 16.29
N THR A 298 -16.81 14.12 17.36
CA THR A 298 -17.75 14.88 18.19
C THR A 298 -16.95 15.82 19.09
N THR A 299 -17.25 17.12 19.01
CA THR A 299 -16.75 18.09 19.98
C THR A 299 -17.16 17.66 21.39
N ALA A 300 -16.21 17.71 22.34
CA ALA A 300 -16.60 17.72 23.74
C ALA A 300 -17.53 18.93 23.92
N MET A 301 -18.76 18.70 24.39
CA MET A 301 -19.58 19.82 24.84
C MET A 301 -18.80 20.47 25.97
N THR A 302 -18.29 21.67 25.72
CA THR A 302 -17.82 22.57 26.76
C THR A 302 -19.04 22.92 27.59
N ASP A 303 -19.15 22.31 28.77
CA ASP A 303 -19.94 22.84 29.88
C ASP A 303 -19.33 24.16 30.37
#